data_AF-A0A7X6HTY1-F1
#
_entry.id   AF-A0A7X6HTY1-F1
#
_cell.length_a   1.000
_cell.length_b   1.000
_cell.length_c   1.000
_cell.angle_alpha   90.00
_cell.angle_beta   90.00
_cell.angle_gamma   90.00
#
_symmetry.space_group_name_H-M   'P 1'
#
loop_
_entity.id
_entity.type
_entity.pdbx_description
1 polymer ?
#
loop_
_entity_poly.entity_id
_entity_poly.type
_entity_poly.pdbx_seq_one_letter_code
_entity_poly.pdbx_strand_id
1 'polypeptide(L)' 'MTNNDPNRWLRYDSERDISRHSATSPQKCRDMQKKYGWKLIDIEEIENKYIFEVDCVFKGKTEFPNYLEEKEEE' A
#
# COMPACT_ATOMS: atom_id res chain seq x y z
N MET A 1 1.25 18.68 7.43
CA MET A 1 -0.10 18.39 7.96
C MET A 1 -0.04 16.98 8.49
N THR A 2 0.23 16.81 9.79
CA THR A 2 0.30 15.48 10.39
C THR A 2 -1.13 14.99 10.58
N ASN A 3 -1.54 14.07 9.70
CA ASN A 3 -2.86 13.47 9.74
C ASN A 3 -3.02 12.73 11.07
N ASN A 4 -3.96 13.19 11.91
CA ASN A 4 -4.38 12.59 13.19
C ASN A 4 -5.12 11.26 12.98
N ASP A 5 -4.65 10.41 12.07
CA ASP A 5 -5.21 9.07 11.89
C ASP A 5 -4.51 8.10 12.86
N PRO A 6 -5.19 7.67 13.95
CA PRO A 6 -4.60 6.74 14.91
C PRO A 6 -4.35 5.36 14.31
N ASN A 7 -4.95 5.04 13.16
CA ASN A 7 -4.85 3.76 12.48
C ASN A 7 -3.83 3.76 11.32
N ARG A 8 -3.04 4.82 11.17
CA ARG A 8 -2.05 4.94 10.09
C ARG A 8 -1.06 3.77 10.02
N TRP A 9 -0.71 3.20 11.17
CA TRP A 9 0.22 2.08 11.30
C TRP A 9 -0.38 0.72 10.88
N LEU A 10 -1.70 0.63 10.70
CA LEU A 10 -2.36 -0.59 10.24
C LEU A 10 -2.13 -0.78 8.74
N ARG A 11 -1.63 -1.96 8.35
CA ARG A 11 -1.58 -2.39 6.94
C ARG A 11 -2.96 -2.46 6.31
N TYR A 12 -3.97 -2.82 7.09
CA TYR A 12 -5.37 -2.78 6.67
C TYR A 12 -6.20 -2.19 7.81
N ASP A 13 -6.85 -1.07 7.53
CA ASP A 13 -7.83 -0.44 8.43
C ASP A 13 -9.22 -0.89 7.99
N SER A 14 -9.84 -1.76 8.79
CA SER A 14 -11.17 -2.32 8.49
C SER A 14 -12.31 -1.32 8.68
N GLU A 15 -12.12 -0.26 9.47
CA GLU A 15 -13.15 0.77 9.67
C GLU A 15 -13.29 1.66 8.43
N ARG A 16 -12.16 1.93 7.76
CA ARG A 16 -12.11 2.71 6.52
C ARG A 16 -12.12 1.85 5.26
N ASP A 17 -11.91 0.55 5.41
CA ASP A 17 -11.74 -0.43 4.33
C ASP A 17 -10.65 0.05 3.34
N ILE A 18 -9.45 0.27 3.90
CA ILE A 18 -8.26 0.73 3.16
C ILE A 18 -7.04 -0.10 3.57
N SER A 19 -6.11 -0.27 2.64
CA SER A 19 -4.82 -0.90 2.90
C SER A 19 -3.66 0.03 2.55
N ARG A 20 -2.55 -0.10 3.28
CA ARG A 20 -1.35 0.73 3.15
C ARG A 20 -0.14 -0.11 2.79
N HIS A 21 0.60 0.31 1.76
CA HIS A 21 1.86 -0.29 1.36
C HIS A 21 2.93 0.80 1.18
N SER A 22 4.01 0.71 1.94
CA SER A 22 5.13 1.65 1.82
C SER A 22 5.86 1.48 0.49
N ALA A 23 6.26 2.60 -0.11
CA ALA A 23 6.95 2.63 -1.39
C ALA A 23 8.05 3.70 -1.41
N THR A 24 8.99 3.53 -2.34
CA THR A 24 10.14 4.43 -2.47
C THR A 24 9.80 5.75 -3.16
N SER A 25 8.65 5.85 -3.84
CA SER A 25 8.18 7.10 -4.44
C SER A 25 6.69 7.06 -4.78
N PRO A 26 6.03 8.22 -4.96
CA PRO A 26 4.64 8.29 -5.41
C PRO A 26 4.36 7.55 -6.73
N GLN A 27 5.36 7.49 -7.62
CA GLN A 27 5.20 6.79 -8.89
C GLN A 27 5.03 5.29 -8.70
N LYS A 28 5.71 4.70 -7.71
CA LYS A 28 5.57 3.27 -7.39
C LYS A 28 4.15 2.91 -6.93
N CYS A 29 3.44 3.82 -6.26
CA CYS A 29 2.03 3.62 -5.92
C CYS A 29 1.16 3.46 -7.17
N ARG A 30 1.37 4.30 -8.19
CA ARG A 30 0.65 4.23 -9.47
C ARG A 30 1.00 2.96 -10.25
N ASP A 31 2.28 2.59 -10.25
CA ASP A 31 2.74 1.36 -10.88
C ASP A 31 2.08 0.12 -10.23
N MET A 32 1.96 0.10 -8.90
CA MET A 32 1.27 -0.97 -8.17
C MET A 32 -0.23 -1.03 -8.50
N GLN A 33 -0.92 0.10 -8.52
CA GLN A 33 -2.31 0.18 -8.98
C GLN A 33 -2.45 -0.45 -10.38
N LYS A 34 -1.58 -0.08 -11.32
CA LYS A 34 -1.66 -0.57 -12.69
C LYS A 34 -1.36 -2.08 -12.76
N LYS A 35 -0.34 -2.54 -12.04
CA LYS A 35 0.11 -3.93 -12.07
C LYS A 35 -0.91 -4.90 -11.46
N TYR A 36 -1.47 -4.54 -10.31
CA TYR A 36 -2.35 -5.43 -9.53
C TYR A 36 -3.83 -5.09 -9.63
N GLY A 37 -4.20 -4.03 -10.38
CA GLY A 37 -5.58 -3.59 -10.51
C GLY A 37 -6.17 -2.95 -9.25
N TRP A 38 -5.33 -2.61 -8.26
CA TRP A 38 -5.78 -1.99 -7.01
C TRP A 38 -6.20 -0.55 -7.22
N LYS A 39 -7.21 -0.08 -6.49
CA LYS A 39 -7.68 1.30 -6.56
C LYS A 39 -6.91 2.18 -5.58
N LEU A 40 -5.91 2.92 -6.08
CA LEU A 40 -5.20 3.93 -5.28
C LEU A 40 -6.16 5.08 -4.96
N ILE A 41 -6.24 5.44 -3.68
CA ILE A 41 -7.11 6.53 -3.20
C ILE A 41 -6.32 7.66 -2.56
N ASP A 42 -5.11 7.40 -2.07
CA ASP A 42 -4.22 8.43 -1.51
C ASP A 42 -2.74 8.01 -1.57
N ILE A 43 -1.83 8.99 -1.41
CA ILE A 43 -0.39 8.80 -1.24
C ILE A 43 0.04 9.66 -0.04
N GLU A 44 0.33 9.00 1.08
CA GLU A 44 0.72 9.67 2.33
C GLU A 44 2.26 9.78 2.42
N GLU A 45 2.81 10.98 2.67
CA GLU A 45 4.26 11.11 2.90
C GLU A 45 4.67 10.50 4.24
N ILE A 46 5.75 9.72 4.26
CA ILE A 46 6.34 9.18 5.48
C ILE A 46 7.30 10.23 6.07
N GLU A 47 7.10 10.55 7.35
CA GLU A 47 8.02 11.42 8.09
C GLU A 47 9.30 10.65 8.41
N ASN A 48 10.45 11.30 8.27
CA ASN A 48 11.79 10.68 8.34
C ASN A 48 12.07 9.72 7.17
N LYS A 49 12.09 10.30 5.96
CA LYS A 49 12.38 9.66 4.67
C LYS A 49 13.72 8.91 4.71
N TYR A 50 13.67 7.60 4.95
CA TYR A 50 14.82 6.70 4.83
C TYR A 50 14.80 6.01 3.46
N ILE A 51 14.30 4.77 3.40
CA ILE A 51 14.25 3.96 2.16
C ILE A 51 12.87 4.08 1.50
N PHE A 52 11.81 4.13 2.29
CA PHE A 52 10.45 4.36 1.82
C PHE A 52 10.06 5.81 2.11
N GLU A 53 9.57 6.50 1.08
CA GLU A 53 9.25 7.92 1.16
C GLU A 53 7.75 8.15 1.33
N VAL A 54 6.92 7.18 0.93
CA VAL A 54 5.46 7.29 0.92
C VAL A 54 4.77 5.99 1.30
N ASP A 55 3.56 6.10 1.82
CA ASP A 55 2.60 5.00 1.91
C ASP A 55 1.54 5.14 0.82
N CYS A 56 1.40 4.09 0.02
CA CYS A 56 0.35 3.97 -0.99
C CYS A 56 -0.92 3.45 -0.33
N VAL A 57 -1.99 4.25 -0.36
CA VAL A 57 -3.27 3.90 0.25
C VAL A 57 -4.23 3.41 -0.82
N PHE A 58 -4.65 2.15 -0.72
CA PHE A 58 -5.58 1.52 -1.64
C PHE A 58 -6.93 1.27 -0.98
N LYS A 59 -7.99 1.29 -1.78
CA LYS A 59 -9.34 0.86 -1.35
C LYS A 59 -9.37 -0.66 -1.21
N GLY A 60 -9.95 -1.14 -0.11
CA GLY A 60 -10.08 -2.57 0.16
C GLY A 60 -8.83 -3.19 0.78
N LYS A 61 -8.95 -4.46 1.13
CA LYS A 61 -7.81 -5.31 1.51
C LYS A 61 -7.01 -5.69 0.26
N THR A 62 -5.70 -5.43 0.26
CA THR A 62 -4.79 -5.76 -0.84
C THR A 62 -3.59 -6.56 -0.32
N GLU A 63 -3.24 -7.63 -1.02
CA GLU A 63 -2.14 -8.52 -0.66
C GLU A 63 -1.33 -8.86 -1.92
N PHE A 64 0.00 -8.89 -1.79
CA PHE A 64 0.84 -9.35 -2.89
C PHE A 64 0.59 -10.84 -3.11
N PRO A 65 0.54 -11.30 -4.38
CA PRO A 65 0.40 -12.72 -4.68
C PRO A 65 1.57 -13.51 -4.11
N ASN A 66 1.28 -14.73 -3.63
CA ASN A 66 2.28 -15.65 -3.10
C ASN A 66 2.95 -16.42 -4.24
N TYR A 67 4.03 -15.86 -4.79
CA TYR A 67 4.77 -16.45 -5.91
C TYR A 67 5.49 -17.78 -5.59
N LEU A 68 5.45 -18.26 -4.34
CA LEU A 68 6.03 -19.54 -3.94
C LEU A 68 5.05 -20.71 -4.08
N GLU A 69 3.74 -20.45 -4.00
CA GLU A 69 2.69 -21.49 -4.13
C GLU A 69 2.37 -21.81 -5.60
N GLU A 70 2.68 -20.91 -6.53
CA GLU A 70 2.40 -21.08 -7.98
C GLU A 70 3.40 -22.02 -8.70
N LYS A 71 4.39 -22.61 -8.01
CA LYS A 71 5.40 -23.49 -8.61
C LYS A 71 5.14 -25.00 -8.45
N GLU A 72 4.02 -25.41 -7.86
CA GLU A 72 3.71 -26.83 -7.61
C GLU A 72 2.77 -27.50 -8.65
N GLU A 73 2.35 -26.81 -9.71
CA GLU A 73 1.58 -27.43 -10.80
C GLU A 73 2.11 -27.00 -12.19
N GLU A 74 3.16 -27.68 -12.68
CA GLU A 74 3.27 -28.37 -13.99
C GLU A 74 4.67 -29.00 -14.19
#